data_AF-A0A1H6ZG41-F1
#
_entry.id   AF-A0A1H6ZG41-F1
#
_cell.length_a   1.000
_cell.length_b   1.000
_cell.length_c   1.000
_cell.angle_alpha   90.00
_cell.angle_beta   90.00
_cell.angle_gamma   90.00
#
_symmetry.space_group_name_H-M   'P 1'
#
loop_
_entity.id
_entity.type
_entity.pdbx_description
1 polymer ?
#
loop_
_entity_poly.entity_id
_entity_poly.type
_entity_poly.pdbx_seq_one_letter_code
_entity_poly.pdbx_strand_id
1 'polypeptide(L)'
;MCLLTSQQRSGPNSTVGQFLRLDPFPITIEKLTTASNVEEFIKGTLRQNGLTRYVNRIGSFFASNYRQIVNRNWNIIKELEKLKIADSKSDERKVADNLANDFDGFGPKQARNFLQALGLTKYEIPIDSRITTWLNDFGFPVALTSSPLGDKGYYHFVSDGIQELCEKADVYPCLLDAAIFSSFDNGEWKEENTVF
;
A
#
# COMPACT_ATOMS: atom_id res chain seq x y z
N MET A 1 1.82 -7.81 0.12
CA MET A 1 0.67 -7.11 -0.46
C MET A 1 1.08 -5.97 -1.39
N CYS A 2 1.73 -4.90 -0.92
CA CYS A 2 2.01 -3.68 -1.72
C CYS A 2 2.81 -3.91 -3.02
N LEU A 3 3.78 -4.83 -3.01
CA LEU A 3 4.52 -5.19 -4.23
C LEU A 3 3.64 -5.86 -5.30
N LEU A 4 2.53 -6.51 -4.89
CA LEU A 4 1.58 -7.19 -5.79
C LEU A 4 0.51 -6.22 -6.31
N THR A 5 -0.06 -5.40 -5.42
CA THR A 5 -1.20 -4.50 -5.71
C THR A 5 -0.80 -3.25 -6.49
N SER A 6 0.51 -2.99 -6.63
CA SER A 6 1.04 -1.90 -7.44
C SER A 6 0.75 -2.02 -8.93
N GLN A 7 0.55 -3.24 -9.44
CA GLN A 7 0.48 -3.52 -10.87
C GLN A 7 -0.64 -4.50 -11.27
N GLN A 8 -1.42 -4.97 -10.30
CA GLN A 8 -2.47 -5.98 -10.50
C GLN A 8 -3.73 -5.56 -9.73
N ARG A 9 -4.90 -5.73 -10.36
CA ARG A 9 -6.18 -5.43 -9.71
C ARG A 9 -6.33 -6.33 -8.49
N SER A 10 -6.56 -5.74 -7.32
CA SER A 10 -6.70 -6.44 -6.04
C SER A 10 -8.16 -6.49 -5.56
N GLY A 11 -9.06 -6.84 -6.47
CA GLY A 11 -10.47 -7.06 -6.13
C GLY A 11 -10.70 -8.40 -5.42
N PRO A 12 -11.90 -8.63 -4.85
CA PRO A 12 -12.21 -9.81 -4.05
C PRO A 12 -11.98 -11.12 -4.83
N ASN A 13 -12.24 -11.12 -6.13
CA ASN A 13 -12.10 -12.28 -7.00
C ASN A 13 -10.80 -12.31 -7.81
N SER A 14 -9.87 -11.39 -7.57
CA SER A 14 -8.60 -11.39 -8.29
C SER A 14 -7.64 -12.45 -7.75
N THR A 15 -6.70 -12.90 -8.57
CA THR A 15 -5.63 -13.84 -8.16
C THR A 15 -4.81 -13.29 -6.99
N VAL A 16 -4.59 -11.97 -6.95
CA VAL A 16 -3.93 -11.31 -5.81
C VAL A 16 -4.78 -11.41 -4.56
N GLY A 17 -6.07 -11.11 -4.63
CA GLY A 17 -6.99 -11.22 -3.50
C GLY A 17 -7.06 -12.66 -2.96
N GLN A 18 -7.21 -13.65 -3.86
CA GLN A 18 -7.23 -15.06 -3.50
C GLN A 18 -5.94 -15.51 -2.81
N PHE A 19 -4.77 -15.12 -3.34
CA PHE A 19 -3.48 -15.42 -2.72
C PHE A 19 -3.32 -14.81 -1.32
N LEU A 20 -3.76 -13.56 -1.15
CA LEU A 20 -3.67 -12.86 0.15
C LEU A 20 -4.61 -13.44 1.21
N ARG A 21 -5.64 -14.21 0.83
CA ARG A 21 -6.56 -14.91 1.74
C ARG A 21 -6.15 -16.34 2.09
N LEU A 22 -5.04 -16.84 1.55
CA LEU A 22 -4.59 -18.20 1.88
C LEU A 22 -4.33 -18.31 3.39
N ASP A 23 -4.92 -19.33 4.00
CA ASP A 23 -4.73 -19.68 5.41
C ASP A 23 -4.40 -21.18 5.52
N PRO A 24 -3.20 -21.57 5.98
CA PRO A 24 -2.11 -20.70 6.41
C PRO A 24 -1.48 -19.92 5.25
N PHE A 25 -1.10 -18.66 5.51
CA PHE A 25 -0.44 -17.83 4.50
C PHE A 25 0.93 -18.42 4.12
N PRO A 26 1.26 -18.58 2.82
CA PRO A 26 2.40 -19.39 2.41
C PRO A 26 3.76 -18.76 2.67
N ILE A 27 3.85 -17.44 2.89
CA ILE A 27 5.10 -16.71 3.15
C ILE A 27 5.15 -16.31 4.63
N THR A 28 5.93 -17.05 5.43
CA THR A 28 6.08 -16.82 6.88
C THR A 28 7.54 -16.54 7.23
N ILE A 29 7.79 -15.99 8.43
CA ILE A 29 9.16 -15.72 8.91
C ILE A 29 9.96 -17.02 9.01
N GLU A 30 9.37 -18.11 9.48
CA GLU A 30 10.04 -19.42 9.60
C GLU A 30 10.49 -19.95 8.24
N LYS A 31 9.66 -19.80 7.20
CA LYS A 31 10.02 -20.19 5.84
C LYS A 31 11.08 -19.27 5.24
N LEU A 32 11.01 -17.97 5.53
CA LEU A 32 11.99 -16.99 5.03
C LEU A 32 13.37 -17.17 5.67
N THR A 33 13.44 -17.54 6.95
CA THR A 33 14.72 -17.76 7.64
C THR A 33 15.38 -19.09 7.28
N THR A 34 14.59 -20.11 6.92
CA THR A 34 15.09 -21.42 6.47
C THR A 34 15.39 -21.46 4.97
N ALA A 35 14.88 -20.52 4.18
CA ALA A 35 15.12 -20.46 2.74
C ALA A 35 16.59 -20.15 2.42
N SER A 36 17.24 -21.02 1.64
CA SER A 36 18.59 -20.78 1.13
C SER A 36 18.67 -19.59 0.18
N ASN A 37 17.58 -19.33 -0.55
CA ASN A 37 17.42 -18.18 -1.41
C ASN A 37 15.99 -17.63 -1.33
N VAL A 38 15.82 -16.51 -0.62
CA VAL A 38 14.53 -15.84 -0.42
C VAL A 38 13.90 -15.41 -1.75
N GLU A 39 14.69 -14.92 -2.69
CA GLU A 39 14.16 -14.45 -3.98
C GLU A 39 13.52 -15.59 -4.77
N GLU A 40 14.20 -16.74 -4.88
CA GLU A 40 13.66 -17.92 -5.57
C GLU A 40 12.49 -18.55 -4.82
N PHE A 41 12.52 -18.57 -3.48
CA PHE A 41 11.39 -19.00 -2.67
C PHE A 41 10.13 -18.16 -2.96
N ILE A 42 10.26 -16.83 -3.00
CA ILE A 42 9.15 -15.92 -3.30
C ILE A 42 8.66 -16.11 -4.72
N LYS A 43 9.55 -16.15 -5.73
CA LYS A 43 9.17 -16.39 -7.12
C LYS A 43 8.42 -17.71 -7.28
N GLY A 44 8.91 -18.79 -6.66
CA GLY A 44 8.29 -20.10 -6.68
C GLY A 44 6.90 -20.08 -6.07
N THR A 45 6.77 -19.50 -4.87
CA THR A 45 5.49 -19.38 -4.16
C THR A 45 4.47 -18.58 -4.97
N LEU A 46 4.86 -17.45 -5.56
CA LEU A 46 3.98 -16.63 -6.39
C LEU A 46 3.53 -17.39 -7.65
N ARG A 47 4.44 -18.05 -8.37
CA ARG A 47 4.12 -18.83 -9.58
C ARG A 47 3.16 -19.99 -9.29
N GLN A 48 3.38 -20.71 -8.18
CA GLN A 48 2.50 -21.80 -7.74
C GLN A 48 1.06 -21.33 -7.48
N ASN A 49 0.89 -20.06 -7.12
CA ASN A 49 -0.41 -19.43 -6.89
C ASN A 49 -0.90 -18.60 -8.09
N GLY A 50 -0.38 -18.84 -9.30
CA GLY A 50 -0.82 -18.17 -10.52
C GLY A 50 -0.36 -16.71 -10.68
N LEU A 51 0.47 -16.20 -9.77
CA LEU A 51 1.00 -14.83 -9.80
C LEU A 51 2.29 -14.77 -10.63
N THR A 52 2.15 -14.66 -11.95
CA THR A 52 3.29 -14.67 -12.89
C THR A 52 3.75 -13.28 -13.33
N ARG A 53 2.85 -12.28 -13.32
CA ARG A 53 3.15 -10.92 -13.80
C ARG A 53 4.17 -10.22 -12.91
N TYR A 54 5.27 -9.74 -13.52
CA TYR A 54 6.43 -9.12 -12.86
C TYR A 54 7.06 -9.96 -11.74
N VAL A 55 6.83 -11.27 -11.71
CA VAL A 55 7.27 -12.15 -10.63
C VAL A 55 8.77 -12.05 -10.34
N ASN A 56 9.58 -11.87 -11.38
CA ASN A 56 11.03 -11.73 -11.23
C ASN A 56 11.39 -10.44 -10.46
N ARG A 57 10.78 -9.32 -10.84
CA ARG A 57 11.01 -8.01 -10.20
C ARG A 57 10.46 -7.99 -8.77
N ILE A 58 9.26 -8.55 -8.57
CA ILE A 58 8.63 -8.65 -7.24
C ILE A 58 9.48 -9.51 -6.30
N GLY A 59 9.97 -10.67 -6.78
CA GLY A 59 10.84 -11.54 -5.99
C GLY A 59 12.14 -10.85 -5.59
N SER A 60 12.78 -10.16 -6.54
CA SER A 60 14.02 -9.42 -6.27
C SER A 60 13.81 -8.28 -5.27
N PHE A 61 12.75 -7.47 -5.45
CA PHE A 61 12.40 -6.38 -4.52
C PHE A 61 12.07 -6.91 -3.13
N PHE A 62 11.30 -7.99 -3.02
CA PHE A 62 10.98 -8.60 -1.73
C PHE A 62 12.27 -9.05 -1.02
N ALA A 63 13.16 -9.76 -1.72
CA ALA A 63 14.39 -10.27 -1.11
C ALA A 63 15.33 -9.13 -0.68
N SER A 64 15.45 -8.07 -1.49
CA SER A 64 16.20 -6.87 -1.15
C SER A 64 15.65 -6.20 0.11
N ASN A 65 14.35 -5.91 0.14
CA ASN A 65 13.68 -5.26 1.27
C ASN A 65 13.75 -6.11 2.54
N TYR A 66 13.52 -7.41 2.44
CA TYR A 66 13.65 -8.34 3.57
C TYR A 66 15.07 -8.32 4.14
N ARG A 67 16.10 -8.39 3.28
CA ARG A 67 17.50 -8.32 3.70
C ARG A 67 17.80 -7.00 4.43
N GLN A 68 17.28 -5.87 3.92
CA GLN A 68 17.45 -4.57 4.58
C GLN A 68 16.81 -4.56 5.97
N ILE A 69 15.57 -5.07 6.11
CA ILE A 69 14.86 -5.15 7.39
C ILE A 69 15.66 -5.99 8.40
N VAL A 70 16.14 -7.16 7.98
CA VAL A 70 16.93 -8.05 8.83
C VAL A 70 18.25 -7.40 9.24
N ASN A 71 18.99 -6.80 8.30
CA ASN A 71 20.27 -6.13 8.58
C ASN A 71 20.12 -4.94 9.54
N ARG A 72 18.97 -4.26 9.52
CA ARG A 72 18.63 -3.18 10.44
C ARG A 72 18.00 -3.69 11.74
N ASN A 73 18.06 -5.00 12.02
CA ASN A 73 17.49 -5.64 13.20
C ASN A 73 16.02 -5.23 13.44
N TRP A 74 15.22 -5.18 12.38
CA TRP A 74 13.79 -4.83 12.45
C TRP A 74 13.50 -3.44 13.05
N ASN A 75 14.47 -2.50 13.01
CA ASN A 75 14.29 -1.16 13.58
C ASN A 75 13.06 -0.41 13.04
N ILE A 76 12.63 -0.72 11.82
CA ILE A 76 11.40 -0.21 11.21
C ILE A 76 10.17 -0.38 12.12
N ILE A 77 10.09 -1.44 12.93
CA ILE A 77 8.96 -1.66 13.85
C ILE A 77 8.83 -0.49 14.84
N LYS A 78 9.95 0.02 15.37
CA LYS A 78 9.95 1.16 16.31
C LYS A 78 9.47 2.45 15.66
N GLU A 79 9.71 2.62 14.35
CA GLU A 79 9.22 3.78 13.61
C GLU A 79 7.71 3.67 13.37
N LEU A 80 7.22 2.48 13.02
CA LEU A 80 5.80 2.20 12.84
C LEU A 80 5.00 2.30 14.15
N GLU A 81 5.56 1.84 15.26
CA GLU A 81 4.91 1.91 16.58
C GLU A 81 4.63 3.35 17.03
N LYS A 82 5.46 4.31 16.63
CA LYS A 82 5.22 5.73 16.94
C LYS A 82 3.92 6.24 16.30
N LEU A 83 3.56 5.72 15.12
CA LEU A 83 2.33 6.11 14.44
C LEU A 83 1.07 5.60 15.14
N LYS A 84 1.16 4.56 15.98
CA LYS A 84 0.00 4.05 16.73
C LYS A 84 -0.54 5.04 17.75
N ILE A 85 0.33 5.93 18.25
CA ILE A 85 0.00 6.92 19.28
C ILE A 85 0.05 8.36 18.77
N ALA A 86 0.74 8.60 17.66
CA ALA A 86 0.85 9.91 17.05
C ALA A 86 -0.44 10.27 16.32
N ASP A 87 -0.89 11.51 16.50
CA ASP A 87 -2.00 12.10 15.73
C ASP A 87 -1.46 13.28 14.92
N SER A 88 -0.66 12.97 13.91
CA SER A 88 0.23 13.94 13.26
C SER A 88 0.36 13.68 11.77
N LYS A 89 -0.20 14.60 10.96
CA LYS A 89 -0.04 14.64 9.50
C LYS A 89 1.43 14.54 9.08
N SER A 90 2.31 15.26 9.78
CA SER A 90 3.75 15.31 9.46
C SER A 90 4.48 14.02 9.77
N ASP A 91 4.13 13.31 10.85
CA ASP A 91 4.80 12.06 11.21
C ASP A 91 4.40 10.94 10.24
N GLU A 92 3.12 10.83 9.91
CA GLU A 92 2.64 9.88 8.89
C GLU A 92 3.35 10.12 7.55
N ARG A 93 3.44 11.38 7.10
CA ARG A 93 4.10 11.74 5.84
C ARG A 93 5.58 11.39 5.87
N LYS A 94 6.28 11.72 6.96
CA LYS A 94 7.71 11.43 7.10
C LYS A 94 7.99 9.93 7.03
N VAL A 95 7.20 9.11 7.72
CA VAL A 95 7.36 7.65 7.67
C VAL A 95 7.01 7.12 6.27
N ALA A 96 5.95 7.61 5.64
CA ALA A 96 5.59 7.21 4.27
C ALA A 96 6.70 7.55 3.26
N ASP A 97 7.31 8.73 3.38
CA ASP A 97 8.41 9.15 2.51
C ASP A 97 9.68 8.31 2.74
N ASN A 98 10.00 7.99 4.00
CA ASN A 98 11.12 7.10 4.32
C ASN A 98 10.93 5.72 3.69
N LEU A 99 9.72 5.13 3.83
CA LEU A 99 9.39 3.85 3.20
C LEU A 99 9.49 3.90 1.67
N ALA A 100 9.04 4.98 1.05
CA ALA A 100 9.13 5.16 -0.40
C ALA A 100 10.58 5.25 -0.90
N ASN A 101 11.50 5.76 -0.08
CA ASN A 101 12.92 5.86 -0.43
C ASN A 101 13.70 4.58 -0.13
N ASP A 102 13.37 3.90 0.98
CA ASP A 102 14.15 2.78 1.49
C ASP A 102 13.80 1.44 0.82
N PHE A 103 12.53 1.26 0.41
CA PHE A 103 12.04 -0.03 -0.09
C PHE A 103 11.93 -0.06 -1.61
N ASP A 104 12.59 -1.05 -2.21
CA ASP A 104 12.51 -1.32 -3.63
C ASP A 104 11.06 -1.63 -4.04
N GLY A 105 10.62 -0.98 -5.11
CA GLY A 105 9.24 -1.09 -5.60
C GLY A 105 8.22 -0.27 -4.83
N PHE A 106 8.64 0.50 -3.83
CA PHE A 106 7.79 1.49 -3.19
C PHE A 106 7.96 2.84 -3.91
N GLY A 107 6.84 3.48 -4.18
CA GLY A 107 6.75 4.89 -4.52
C GLY A 107 5.74 5.56 -3.58
N PRO A 108 5.44 6.85 -3.76
CA PRO A 108 4.56 7.59 -2.85
C PRO A 108 3.29 6.84 -2.48
N LYS A 109 2.56 6.32 -3.47
CA LYS A 109 1.34 5.52 -3.30
C LYS A 109 1.56 4.23 -2.50
N GLN A 110 2.60 3.45 -2.84
CA GLN A 110 2.79 2.12 -2.22
C GLN A 110 3.19 2.21 -0.76
N ALA A 111 3.94 3.23 -0.37
CA ALA A 111 4.25 3.48 1.02
C ALA A 111 3.00 3.78 1.84
N ARG A 112 2.07 4.58 1.31
CA ARG A 112 0.78 4.86 1.95
C ARG A 112 -0.14 3.65 2.00
N ASN A 113 -0.21 2.86 0.92
CA ASN A 113 -0.87 1.54 0.95
C ASN A 113 -0.33 0.65 2.07
N PHE A 114 0.99 0.63 2.27
CA PHE A 114 1.62 -0.18 3.31
C PHE A 114 1.20 0.27 4.72
N LEU A 115 1.29 1.57 5.01
CA LEU A 115 0.91 2.10 6.32
C LEU A 115 -0.59 1.94 6.59
N GLN A 116 -1.44 2.20 5.59
CA GLN A 116 -2.88 2.09 5.74
C GLN A 116 -3.32 0.63 5.97
N ALA A 117 -2.67 -0.33 5.31
CA ALA A 117 -2.94 -1.76 5.55
C ALA A 117 -2.54 -2.23 6.95
N LEU A 118 -1.66 -1.50 7.63
CA LEU A 118 -1.31 -1.73 9.04
C LEU A 118 -2.22 -0.95 10.01
N GLY A 119 -3.16 -0.15 9.50
CA GLY A 119 -4.02 0.72 10.32
C GLY A 119 -3.27 1.89 10.95
N LEU A 120 -2.19 2.37 10.32
CA LEU A 120 -1.28 3.37 10.88
C LEU A 120 -1.45 4.78 10.29
N THR A 121 -2.50 5.02 9.51
CA THR A 121 -2.75 6.34 8.92
C THR A 121 -4.17 6.82 9.14
N LYS A 122 -4.29 8.11 9.48
CA LYS A 122 -5.54 8.86 9.42
C LYS A 122 -5.51 9.91 8.31
N TYR A 123 -4.34 10.49 8.06
CA TYR A 123 -4.18 11.68 7.22
C TYR A 123 -3.52 11.37 5.88
N GLU A 124 -2.56 10.46 5.85
CA GLU A 124 -1.89 10.06 4.61
C GLU A 124 -2.58 8.84 3.98
N ILE A 125 -3.09 9.02 2.76
CA ILE A 125 -3.82 7.99 2.01
C ILE A 125 -3.15 7.69 0.67
N PRO A 126 -3.32 6.48 0.10
CA PRO A 126 -2.84 6.16 -1.22
C PRO A 126 -3.68 6.85 -2.31
N ILE A 127 -3.15 7.90 -2.93
CA ILE A 127 -3.75 8.51 -4.12
C ILE A 127 -3.58 7.58 -5.33
N ASP A 128 -4.66 6.91 -5.73
CA ASP A 128 -4.72 6.03 -6.90
C ASP A 128 -5.72 6.50 -7.95
N SER A 129 -5.95 5.69 -9.00
CA SER A 129 -6.86 6.07 -10.08
C SER A 129 -8.29 6.31 -9.62
N ARG A 130 -8.79 5.56 -8.61
CA ARG A 130 -10.15 5.74 -8.08
C ARG A 130 -10.27 7.08 -7.39
N ILE A 131 -9.30 7.42 -6.55
CA ILE A 131 -9.22 8.73 -5.89
C ILE A 131 -9.14 9.86 -6.91
N THR A 132 -8.27 9.75 -7.92
CA THR A 132 -8.15 10.79 -8.94
C THR A 132 -9.42 10.95 -9.76
N THR A 133 -10.09 9.85 -10.15
CA THR A 133 -11.36 9.90 -10.89
C THR A 133 -12.43 10.59 -10.05
N TRP A 134 -12.60 10.16 -8.81
CA TRP A 134 -13.60 10.73 -7.91
C TRP A 134 -13.37 12.24 -7.68
N LEU A 135 -12.13 12.65 -7.42
CA LEU A 135 -11.79 14.07 -7.21
C LEU A 135 -12.03 14.92 -8.46
N ASN A 136 -11.69 14.41 -9.65
CA ASN A 136 -11.98 15.11 -10.90
C ASN A 136 -13.49 15.29 -11.11
N ASP A 137 -14.28 14.24 -10.89
CA ASP A 137 -15.74 14.28 -11.02
C ASP A 137 -16.40 15.19 -9.97
N PHE A 138 -15.83 15.24 -8.76
CA PHE A 138 -16.23 16.14 -7.68
C PHE A 138 -15.95 17.62 -8.00
N GLY A 139 -15.09 17.92 -8.99
CA GLY A 139 -14.70 19.27 -9.35
C GLY A 139 -13.50 19.78 -8.55
N PHE A 140 -12.55 18.90 -8.22
CA PHE A 140 -11.31 19.29 -7.58
C PHE A 140 -10.59 20.36 -8.42
N PRO A 141 -10.01 21.42 -7.82
CA PRO A 141 -9.57 22.61 -8.55
C PRO A 141 -8.48 22.37 -9.60
N VAL A 142 -7.79 21.23 -9.53
CA VAL A 142 -6.75 20.83 -10.48
C VAL A 142 -7.10 19.47 -11.06
N ALA A 143 -7.06 19.36 -12.39
CA ALA A 143 -7.25 18.08 -13.07
C ALA A 143 -6.11 17.11 -12.70
N LEU A 144 -6.47 15.98 -12.10
CA LEU A 144 -5.54 14.97 -11.63
C LEU A 144 -5.36 13.86 -12.68
N THR A 145 -4.11 13.43 -12.86
CA THR A 145 -3.79 12.24 -13.65
C THR A 145 -2.81 11.36 -12.88
N SER A 146 -2.74 10.07 -13.22
CA SER A 146 -1.93 9.10 -12.47
C SER A 146 -0.42 9.22 -12.72
N SER A 147 -0.01 9.80 -13.85
CA SER A 147 1.41 9.85 -14.26
C SER A 147 2.27 10.72 -13.31
N PRO A 148 1.87 11.95 -12.96
CA PRO A 148 2.69 12.83 -12.13
C PRO A 148 2.73 12.43 -10.65
N LEU A 149 1.82 11.54 -10.20
CA LEU A 149 1.79 11.03 -8.81
C LEU A 149 2.99 10.12 -8.47
N GLY A 150 3.84 9.80 -9.43
CA GLY A 150 5.15 9.21 -9.17
C GLY A 150 6.15 10.20 -8.56
N ASP A 151 5.98 11.50 -8.83
CA ASP A 151 6.82 12.56 -8.27
C ASP A 151 6.39 12.90 -6.84
N LYS A 152 7.38 13.02 -5.95
CA LYS A 152 7.14 13.28 -4.53
C LYS A 152 6.49 14.65 -4.29
N GLY A 153 6.98 15.70 -4.95
CA GLY A 153 6.50 17.06 -4.76
C GLY A 153 5.06 17.22 -5.24
N TYR A 154 4.75 16.68 -6.42
CA TYR A 154 3.39 16.67 -6.94
C TYR A 154 2.46 15.83 -6.06
N TYR A 155 2.91 14.66 -5.58
CA TYR A 155 2.12 13.84 -4.67
C TYR A 155 1.77 14.58 -3.37
N HIS A 156 2.73 15.27 -2.78
CA HIS A 156 2.51 16.09 -1.58
C HIS A 156 1.52 17.23 -1.84
N PHE A 157 1.65 17.94 -2.97
CA PHE A 157 0.72 19.00 -3.36
C PHE A 157 -0.73 18.49 -3.45
N VAL A 158 -0.96 17.35 -4.10
CA VAL A 158 -2.31 16.76 -4.19
C VAL A 158 -2.79 16.27 -2.82
N SER A 159 -1.91 15.63 -2.03
CA SER A 159 -2.22 15.18 -0.67
C SER A 159 -2.65 16.34 0.23
N ASP A 160 -1.95 17.48 0.16
CA ASP A 160 -2.28 18.68 0.93
C ASP A 160 -3.68 19.21 0.58
N GLY A 161 -4.02 19.26 -0.71
CA GLY A 161 -5.35 19.66 -1.14
C GLY A 161 -6.47 18.70 -0.69
N ILE A 162 -6.22 17.39 -0.67
CA ILE A 162 -7.16 16.40 -0.13
C ILE A 162 -7.32 16.60 1.39
N GLN A 163 -6.22 16.79 2.11
CA GLN A 163 -6.26 17.00 3.56
C GLN A 163 -7.00 18.28 3.93
N GLU A 164 -6.80 19.37 3.20
CA GLU A 164 -7.55 20.62 3.38
C GLU A 164 -9.05 20.41 3.12
N LEU A 165 -9.41 19.70 2.05
CA LEU A 165 -10.80 19.37 1.75
C LEU A 165 -11.45 18.57 2.90
N CYS A 166 -10.74 17.55 3.40
CA CYS A 166 -11.19 16.71 4.50
C CYS A 166 -11.35 17.51 5.80
N GLU A 167 -10.41 18.40 6.10
CA GLU A 167 -10.46 19.28 7.27
C GLU A 167 -11.65 20.23 7.23
N LYS A 168 -11.98 20.81 6.07
CA LYS A 168 -13.19 21.64 5.90
C LYS A 168 -14.49 20.84 6.04
N ALA A 169 -14.45 19.55 5.72
CA ALA A 169 -15.59 18.65 5.81
C ALA A 169 -15.73 17.97 7.18
N ASP A 170 -14.80 18.20 8.12
CA ASP A 170 -14.72 17.50 9.41
C ASP A 170 -14.68 15.96 9.28
N VAL A 171 -13.88 15.48 8.31
CA VAL A 171 -13.68 14.06 8.00
C VAL A 171 -12.19 13.75 7.95
N TYR A 172 -11.78 12.55 8.38
CA TYR A 172 -10.39 12.10 8.19
C TYR A 172 -10.16 11.61 6.75
N PRO A 173 -8.99 11.91 6.13
CA PRO A 173 -8.65 11.40 4.80
C PRO A 173 -8.81 9.88 4.64
N CYS A 174 -8.46 9.07 5.64
CA CYS A 174 -8.64 7.61 5.55
C CYS A 174 -10.12 7.18 5.44
N LEU A 175 -11.04 7.94 6.02
CA LEU A 175 -12.48 7.70 5.89
C LEU A 175 -12.99 8.09 4.51
N LEU A 176 -12.49 9.20 3.95
CA LEU A 176 -12.78 9.59 2.58
C LEU A 176 -12.29 8.51 1.60
N ASP A 177 -11.06 8.04 1.76
CA ASP A 177 -10.49 6.96 0.94
C ASP A 177 -11.34 5.69 1.00
N ALA A 178 -11.73 5.25 2.20
CA ALA A 178 -12.61 4.10 2.38
C ALA A 178 -13.98 4.30 1.71
N ALA A 179 -14.59 5.47 1.84
CA ALA A 179 -15.88 5.79 1.23
C ALA A 179 -15.81 5.77 -0.30
N ILE A 180 -14.75 6.39 -0.88
CA ILE A 180 -14.51 6.36 -2.32
C ILE A 180 -14.27 4.92 -2.76
N PHE A 181 -13.38 4.17 -2.09
CA PHE A 181 -13.10 2.79 -2.45
C PHE A 181 -14.37 1.94 -2.50
N SER A 182 -15.21 2.05 -1.46
CA SER A 182 -16.50 1.36 -1.40
C SER A 182 -17.46 1.75 -2.52
N SER A 183 -17.44 2.99 -3.01
CA SER A 183 -18.34 3.43 -4.08
C SER A 183 -18.01 2.81 -5.44
N PHE A 184 -16.77 2.33 -5.65
CA PHE A 184 -16.33 1.69 -6.89
C PHE A 184 -16.51 0.18 -6.93
N ASP A 185 -16.75 -0.47 -5.79
CA ASP A 185 -16.78 -1.93 -5.69
C ASP A 185 -18.19 -2.54 -5.78
N ASN A 186 -19.21 -1.72 -6.06
CA ASN A 186 -20.59 -2.15 -6.41
C ASN A 186 -21.21 -3.21 -5.47
N GLY A 187 -20.80 -3.25 -4.19
CA GLY A 187 -21.27 -4.26 -3.23
C GLY A 187 -20.67 -5.67 -3.40
N GLU A 188 -19.56 -5.82 -4.10
CA GLU A 188 -18.88 -7.12 -4.31
C GLU A 188 -18.14 -7.62 -3.06
N TRP A 189 -17.82 -6.74 -2.11
CA TRP A 189 -17.22 -7.12 -0.83
C TRP A 189 -18.26 -7.70 0.12
N LYS A 190 -17.95 -8.88 0.64
CA LYS A 190 -18.72 -9.64 1.63
C LYS A 190 -17.78 -10.08 2.74
N GLU A 191 -18.33 -10.40 3.91
CA GLU A 191 -17.55 -10.90 5.05
C GLU A 191 -16.63 -12.08 4.66
N GLU A 192 -17.14 -13.00 3.83
CA GLU A 192 -16.42 -14.18 3.31
C GLU A 192 -15.24 -13.89 2.36
N ASN A 193 -15.17 -12.69 1.76
CA ASN A 193 -14.15 -12.36 0.76
C ASN A 193 -13.30 -11.13 1.13
N THR A 194 -13.56 -10.57 2.32
CA THR A 194 -12.78 -9.47 2.89
C THR A 194 -11.38 -9.98 3.16
N VAL A 195 -10.38 -9.19 2.74
CA VAL A 195 -8.99 -9.43 3.07
C VAL A 195 -8.71 -8.45 4.20
N PHE A 196 -8.45 -8.99 5.40
CA PHE A 196 -8.31 -8.28 6.69
C PHE A 196 -9.62 -8.04 7.46
#